data_AF-D1Z0J6-F1
#
_entry.id   AF-D1Z0J6-F1
#
_cell.length_a   1.000
_cell.length_b   1.000
_cell.length_c   1.000
_cell.angle_alpha   90.00
_cell.angle_beta   90.00
_cell.angle_gamma   90.00
#
_symmetry.space_group_name_H-M   'P 1'
#
loop_
_entity.id
_entity.type
_entity.pdbx_description
1 polymer ?
#
loop_
_entity_poly.entity_id
_entity_poly.type
_entity_poly.pdbx_seq_one_letter_code
_entity_poly.pdbx_strand_id
1 'polypeptide(L)'
;MSKSTTFIALAALCLAALTAVLAAAIITSQPADDHLSNIEKTLVGMNLTYYSIAGQPLNYTIGAGDIQSVEEAGYNGQPAWKVRVGQGLQWDLIMDQSGKQILDTKQLFVT
;
A
#
# COMPACT_ATOMS: atom_id res chain seq x y z
N MET A 1 72.71 -2.65 33.04
CA MET A 1 72.43 -4.05 33.45
C MET A 1 70.91 -4.23 33.52
N SER A 2 70.37 -5.29 32.89
CA SER A 2 69.11 -6.03 33.15
C SER A 2 67.92 -5.32 33.83
N LYS A 3 66.64 -5.47 33.49
CA LYS A 3 65.80 -6.32 32.63
C LYS A 3 64.41 -5.63 32.69
N SER A 4 63.75 -5.37 31.57
CA SER A 4 62.66 -6.18 30.99
C SER A 4 61.44 -6.48 31.89
N THR A 5 60.34 -5.79 31.50
CA THR A 5 58.98 -6.30 31.25
C THR A 5 57.92 -6.34 32.37
N THR A 6 56.73 -5.83 32.01
CA THR A 6 55.36 -6.36 32.26
C THR A 6 54.50 -5.53 33.22
N PHE A 7 53.26 -5.11 32.95
CA PHE A 7 52.36 -4.95 31.79
C PHE A 7 51.05 -4.33 32.38
N ILE A 8 50.09 -3.95 31.51
CA ILE A 8 48.64 -3.72 31.76
C ILE A 8 48.35 -2.37 32.48
N ALA A 9 47.52 -1.44 32.01
CA ALA A 9 46.33 -1.54 31.18
C ALA A 9 46.00 -0.19 30.51
N LEU A 10 45.14 -0.28 29.49
CA LEU A 10 44.28 0.78 28.96
C LEU A 10 44.94 1.81 28.04
N ALA A 11 45.17 1.33 26.80
CA ALA A 11 45.06 2.10 25.57
C ALA A 11 43.94 3.16 25.67
N ALA A 12 44.27 4.45 25.57
CA ALA A 12 44.62 5.15 24.34
C ALA A 12 43.48 5.10 23.30
N LEU A 13 42.61 6.12 23.38
CA LEU A 13 42.35 7.07 22.31
C LEU A 13 42.56 6.52 20.88
N CYS A 14 41.49 6.25 20.15
CA CYS A 14 41.56 6.18 18.70
C CYS A 14 40.32 6.83 18.08
N LEU A 15 40.48 8.13 17.85
CA LEU A 15 39.75 8.92 16.87
C LEU A 15 40.16 8.43 15.47
N ALA A 16 39.29 7.70 14.78
CA ALA A 16 39.36 7.40 13.35
C ALA A 16 37.95 7.06 12.87
N ALA A 17 37.25 7.96 12.17
CA ALA A 17 37.26 8.09 10.72
C ALA A 17 36.72 6.86 9.97
N LEU A 18 35.49 7.02 9.47
CA LEU A 18 34.99 6.55 8.18
C LEU A 18 35.03 5.04 7.89
N THR A 19 33.92 4.35 8.18
CA THR A 19 33.47 3.20 7.37
C THR A 19 31.96 3.27 7.21
N ALA A 20 31.53 3.36 5.95
CA ALA A 20 30.16 3.16 5.52
C ALA A 20 29.63 1.82 6.03
N VAL A 21 28.34 1.75 6.38
CA VAL A 21 27.42 0.64 6.06
C VAL A 21 26.03 0.94 6.65
N LEU A 22 25.03 0.66 5.81
CA LEU A 22 23.61 0.44 6.08
C LEU A 22 22.68 1.66 6.22
N ALA A 23 22.01 1.90 5.10
CA ALA A 23 20.64 2.39 4.98
C ALA A 23 19.77 2.12 6.22
N ALA A 24 19.60 3.13 7.05
CA ALA A 24 18.33 3.33 7.74
C ALA A 24 17.40 4.09 6.78
N ALA A 25 17.02 3.43 5.67
CA ALA A 25 15.70 3.69 5.14
C ALA A 25 14.78 3.26 6.27
N ILE A 26 14.26 4.24 7.01
CA ILE A 26 13.15 4.04 7.91
C ILE A 26 12.03 3.59 6.99
N ILE A 27 11.95 2.27 6.78
CA ILE A 27 10.73 1.61 6.36
C ILE A 27 9.81 1.91 7.53
N THR A 28 9.09 3.03 7.46
CA THR A 28 7.84 3.14 8.18
C THR A 28 7.00 2.01 7.63
N SER A 29 7.05 0.86 8.30
CA SER A 29 6.05 -0.17 8.18
C SER A 29 4.76 0.49 8.64
N GLN A 30 4.09 1.17 7.71
CA GLN A 30 2.67 1.41 7.76
C GLN A 30 2.07 0.06 8.15
N PRO A 31 1.32 -0.05 9.26
CA PRO A 31 0.82 -1.35 9.69
C PRO A 31 0.05 -1.96 8.53
N ALA A 32 0.44 -3.16 8.12
CA ALA A 32 -0.11 -3.88 6.98
C ALA A 32 -1.63 -4.10 7.09
N ASP A 33 -2.21 -3.84 8.26
CA ASP A 33 -3.62 -4.04 8.57
C ASP A 33 -4.53 -2.81 8.28
N ASP A 34 -3.99 -1.65 7.87
CA ASP A 34 -4.81 -0.43 7.69
C ASP A 34 -5.48 -0.32 6.30
N HIS A 35 -4.80 -0.75 5.22
CA HIS A 35 -5.28 -0.50 3.86
C HIS A 35 -6.58 -1.25 3.51
N LEU A 36 -6.71 -2.53 3.87
CA LEU A 36 -7.95 -3.30 3.63
C LEU A 36 -9.14 -2.68 4.38
N SER A 37 -8.93 -2.29 5.64
CA SER A 37 -9.98 -1.61 6.42
C SER A 37 -10.37 -0.27 5.80
N ASN A 38 -9.40 0.49 5.30
CA ASN A 38 -9.67 1.76 4.62
C ASN A 38 -10.41 1.55 3.29
N ILE A 39 -10.04 0.53 2.51
CA ILE A 39 -10.73 0.16 1.27
C ILE A 39 -12.18 -0.20 1.58
N GLU A 40 -12.44 -1.07 2.54
CA GLU A 40 -13.79 -1.44 2.95
C GLU A 40 -14.60 -0.23 3.41
N LYS A 41 -14.04 0.61 4.30
CA LYS A 41 -14.71 1.83 4.80
C LYS A 41 -14.99 2.85 3.69
N THR A 42 -14.12 2.93 2.70
CA THR A 42 -14.26 3.88 1.59
C THR A 42 -15.30 3.39 0.59
N LEU A 43 -15.27 2.10 0.25
CA LEU A 43 -16.09 1.55 -0.83
C LEU A 43 -17.49 1.15 -0.37
N VAL A 44 -17.66 0.57 0.81
CA VAL A 44 -18.96 0.08 1.25
C VAL A 44 -19.93 1.24 1.44
N GLY A 45 -21.07 1.18 0.75
CA GLY A 45 -22.08 2.23 0.69
C GLY A 45 -21.87 3.25 -0.44
N MET A 46 -20.76 3.17 -1.18
CA MET A 46 -20.53 4.03 -2.34
C MET A 46 -21.43 3.63 -3.52
N ASN A 47 -21.92 4.61 -4.27
CA ASN A 47 -22.71 4.42 -5.47
C ASN A 47 -21.82 4.54 -6.73
N LEU A 48 -21.80 3.50 -7.55
CA LEU A 48 -21.24 3.51 -8.90
C LEU A 48 -22.35 3.77 -9.91
N THR A 49 -22.27 4.89 -10.62
CA THR A 49 -23.26 5.22 -11.67
C THR A 49 -22.94 4.50 -12.96
N TYR A 50 -23.94 3.87 -13.56
CA TYR A 50 -23.88 3.24 -14.88
C TYR A 50 -25.14 3.56 -15.68
N TYR A 51 -25.17 3.24 -16.97
CA TYR A 51 -26.33 3.54 -17.83
C TYR A 51 -27.01 2.26 -18.30
N SER A 52 -28.35 2.26 -18.23
CA SER A 52 -29.17 1.20 -18.83
C SER A 52 -29.11 1.22 -20.35
N ILE A 53 -29.64 0.16 -20.98
CA ILE A 53 -29.81 0.10 -22.45
C ILE A 53 -30.68 1.24 -23.01
N ALA A 54 -31.57 1.81 -22.19
CA ALA A 54 -32.42 2.94 -22.55
C ALA A 54 -31.76 4.30 -22.26
N GLY A 55 -30.47 4.32 -21.88
CA GLY A 55 -29.70 5.53 -21.57
C GLY A 55 -30.05 6.18 -20.22
N GLN A 56 -30.87 5.52 -19.38
CA GLN A 56 -31.18 6.04 -18.05
C GLN A 56 -30.03 5.76 -17.07
N PRO A 57 -29.61 6.74 -16.26
CA PRO A 57 -28.60 6.52 -15.23
C PRO A 57 -29.18 5.65 -14.11
N LEU A 58 -28.40 4.66 -13.70
CA LEU A 58 -28.67 3.74 -12.60
C LEU A 58 -27.49 3.78 -11.63
N ASN A 59 -27.74 3.37 -10.39
CA ASN A 59 -26.71 3.32 -9.35
C ASN A 59 -26.57 1.90 -8.83
N TYR A 60 -25.32 1.47 -8.69
CA TYR A 60 -24.94 0.26 -8.00
C TYR A 60 -24.29 0.64 -6.67
N THR A 61 -24.93 0.27 -5.56
CA THR A 61 -24.36 0.50 -4.22
C THR A 61 -23.45 -0.68 -3.86
N ILE A 62 -22.19 -0.40 -3.57
CA ILE A 62 -21.23 -1.44 -3.18
C ILE A 62 -21.56 -1.91 -1.75
N GLY A 63 -21.89 -3.18 -1.58
CA GLY A 63 -22.00 -3.83 -0.29
C GLY A 63 -20.69 -4.47 0.17
N ALA A 64 -20.61 -4.84 1.46
CA ALA A 64 -19.43 -5.51 2.01
C ALA A 64 -19.12 -6.85 1.30
N GLY A 65 -20.16 -7.61 0.92
CA GLY A 65 -20.01 -8.86 0.18
C GLY A 65 -19.75 -8.71 -1.33
N ASP A 66 -19.66 -7.47 -1.82
CA ASP A 66 -19.42 -7.21 -3.24
C ASP A 66 -17.95 -7.07 -3.58
N ILE A 67 -17.07 -6.83 -2.59
CA ILE A 67 -15.62 -6.79 -2.80
C ILE A 67 -15.13 -8.22 -3.09
N GLN A 68 -14.71 -8.46 -4.33
CA GLN A 68 -14.30 -9.77 -4.84
C GLN A 68 -12.80 -10.01 -4.66
N SER A 69 -11.97 -9.00 -4.96
CA SER A 69 -10.52 -9.08 -4.77
C SER A 69 -9.92 -7.71 -4.49
N VAL A 70 -8.80 -7.71 -3.76
CA VAL A 70 -7.92 -6.57 -3.55
C VAL A 70 -6.51 -7.03 -3.91
N GLU A 71 -5.90 -6.40 -4.89
CA GLU A 71 -4.61 -6.77 -5.46
C GLU A 71 -3.67 -5.57 -5.47
N GLU A 72 -2.39 -5.77 -5.19
CA GLU A 72 -1.38 -4.72 -5.38
C GLU A 72 -1.31 -4.31 -6.86
N ALA A 73 -1.22 -3.01 -7.09
CA ALA A 73 -1.13 -2.43 -8.42
C ALA A 73 -0.17 -1.24 -8.45
N GLY A 74 0.17 -0.80 -9.66
CA GLY A 74 0.82 0.48 -9.90
C GLY A 74 -0.11 1.41 -10.65
N TYR A 75 -0.17 2.68 -10.25
CA TYR A 75 -0.92 3.71 -10.98
C TYR A 75 -0.03 4.94 -11.14
N ASN A 76 0.23 5.34 -12.39
CA ASN A 76 1.11 6.46 -12.73
C ASN A 76 2.49 6.40 -12.03
N GLY A 77 3.06 5.20 -11.91
CA GLY A 77 4.37 4.96 -11.28
C GLY A 77 4.37 5.00 -9.75
N GLN A 78 3.21 5.13 -9.11
CA GLN A 78 3.04 5.07 -7.66
C GLN A 78 2.38 3.74 -7.24
N PRO A 79 2.70 3.21 -6.03
CA PRO A 79 1.97 2.08 -5.46
C PRO A 79 0.47 2.40 -5.32
N ALA A 80 -0.36 1.43 -5.65
CA ALA A 80 -1.82 1.54 -5.65
C ALA A 80 -2.46 0.17 -5.34
N TRP A 81 -3.77 0.18 -5.13
CA TRP A 81 -4.57 -1.04 -4.98
C TRP A 81 -5.56 -1.15 -6.11
N LYS A 82 -5.65 -2.33 -6.72
CA LYS A 82 -6.75 -2.67 -7.62
C LYS A 82 -7.80 -3.43 -6.83
N VAL A 83 -9.01 -2.90 -6.77
CA VAL A 83 -10.13 -3.51 -6.08
C VAL A 83 -11.18 -3.91 -7.09
N ARG A 84 -11.52 -5.19 -7.14
CA ARG A 84 -12.63 -5.69 -7.95
C ARG A 84 -13.88 -5.77 -7.11
N VAL A 85 -14.97 -5.16 -7.59
CA VAL A 85 -16.28 -5.22 -6.93
C VAL A 85 -17.37 -5.69 -7.88
N GLY A 86 -18.41 -6.28 -7.31
CA GLY A 86 -19.64 -6.66 -7.99
C GLY A 86 -19.73 -8.14 -8.37
N GLN A 87 -20.95 -8.68 -8.29
CA GLN A 87 -21.22 -10.11 -8.54
C GLN A 87 -21.88 -10.41 -9.90
N GLY A 88 -22.36 -9.40 -10.62
CA GLY A 88 -22.98 -9.56 -11.95
C GLY A 88 -22.63 -8.43 -12.91
N LEU A 89 -22.61 -7.19 -12.40
CA LEU A 89 -21.94 -6.06 -13.04
C LEU A 89 -20.65 -5.83 -12.26
N GLN A 90 -19.50 -5.88 -12.92
CA GLN A 90 -18.21 -5.81 -12.26
C GLN A 90 -17.50 -4.48 -12.55
N TRP A 91 -16.74 -4.00 -11.58
CA TRP A 91 -15.87 -2.84 -11.73
C TRP A 91 -14.49 -3.13 -11.19
N ASP A 92 -13.50 -2.57 -11.89
CA ASP A 92 -12.15 -2.39 -11.35
C ASP A 92 -12.02 -0.96 -10.85
N LEU A 93 -11.74 -0.81 -9.57
CA LEU A 93 -11.38 0.47 -8.97
C LEU A 93 -9.89 0.47 -8.68
N ILE A 94 -9.20 1.54 -9.07
CA ILE A 94 -7.83 1.78 -8.63
C ILE A 94 -7.88 2.75 -7.46
N MET A 95 -7.32 2.35 -6.34
CA MET A 95 -7.23 3.16 -5.13
C MET A 95 -5.79 3.54 -4.84
N ASP A 96 -5.60 4.66 -4.15
CA ASP A 96 -4.29 5.08 -3.68
C ASP A 96 -3.70 4.08 -2.67
N GLN A 97 -2.40 4.16 -2.40
CA GLN A 97 -1.72 3.23 -1.48
C GLN A 97 -2.38 3.16 -0.08
N SER A 98 -3.03 4.25 0.37
CA SER A 98 -3.70 4.29 1.68
C SER A 98 -5.06 3.58 1.69
N GLY A 99 -5.66 3.33 0.52
CA GLY A 99 -6.99 2.75 0.41
C GLY A 99 -8.13 3.72 0.73
N LYS A 100 -7.86 5.03 0.77
CA LYS A 100 -8.83 6.07 1.16
C LYS A 100 -9.37 6.87 -0.01
N GLN A 101 -8.71 6.80 -1.16
CA GLN A 101 -9.07 7.55 -2.35
C GLN A 101 -9.14 6.64 -3.57
N ILE A 102 -10.19 6.80 -4.35
CA ILE A 102 -10.30 6.19 -5.69
C ILE A 102 -9.61 7.12 -6.69
N LEU A 103 -8.67 6.55 -7.45
CA LEU A 103 -7.92 7.20 -8.50
C LEU A 103 -8.51 6.95 -9.89
N ASP A 104 -9.10 5.77 -10.10
CA ASP A 104 -9.74 5.40 -11.35
C ASP A 104 -10.88 4.40 -11.13
N THR A 105 -11.86 4.39 -12.03
CA THR A 105 -13.00 3.47 -11.99
C THR A 105 -13.33 3.00 -13.40
N LYS A 106 -13.27 1.69 -13.61
CA LYS A 106 -13.54 1.06 -14.89
C LYS A 106 -14.63 0.01 -14.74
N GLN A 107 -15.75 0.22 -15.41
CA GLN A 107 -16.76 -0.81 -15.58
C GLN A 107 -16.25 -1.93 -16.49
N LEU A 108 -16.43 -3.17 -16.07
CA LEU A 108 -16.14 -4.35 -16.85
C LEU A 108 -17.41 -4.80 -17.58
N PHE A 109 -17.32 -4.90 -18.89
CA PHE A 109 -18.34 -5.54 -19.70
C PHE A 109 -17.95 -7.01 -19.84
N VAL A 110 -18.70 -7.91 -19.21
CA VAL A 110 -18.57 -9.35 -19.47
C VAL A 110 -19.37 -9.62 -20.74
N THR A 111 -18.67 -9.73 -21.87
CA THR A 111 -19.23 -10.16 -23.17
C THR A 111 -19.22 -11.66 -23.30
#